data_AF-A0A084WR00-F1
#
_entry.id   AF-A0A084WR00-F1
#
_cell.length_a   1.000
_cell.length_b   1.000
_cell.length_c   1.000
_cell.angle_alpha   90.00
_cell.angle_beta   90.00
_cell.angle_gamma   90.00
#
_symmetry.space_group_name_H-M   'P 1'
#
loop_
_entity.id
_entity.type
_entity.pdbx_description
1 polymer ?
#
loop_
_entity_poly.entity_id
_entity_poly.type
_entity_poly.pdbx_seq_one_letter_code
_entity_poly.pdbx_strand_id
1 'polypeptide(L)'
;MYLYDLNILAHFESLRNYFLLMDGEFSAHICDSLFFQLESVRTPEELLNYQTLHSILDSALYSSNAGKDRNADRVSFIVLKIPEKFDIYTPNVFGMLDLSYRVEWPLNLILTPDTIEQYTNVFKYLVKVRRVSYVLEHSFQLLKEAAKRHGKPLLHSPQYARVQLVRHKLSQLVNALKNYITSSVLHASWETFRADLQDGTETMDDLYSKHRAYVKRIIFLCLLNKRSVEFYNNIEQIFRVVLHFYRHLRSKDWRPGPAKGGQNDGTAGPQYFVHPRYEQILDDERDFEKLIRCMIVLGNKMCNHGHQKEISEFLHVININGYYDDPAAAAHQTC
;
A
#
# COMPACT_ATOMS: atom_id res chain seq x y z
N MET A 1 24.08 18.04 -24.14
CA MET A 1 23.28 19.09 -24.81
C MET A 1 21.77 18.83 -24.62
N TYR A 2 21.23 17.70 -25.09
CA TYR A 2 19.80 17.34 -24.96
C TYR A 2 19.19 17.34 -23.55
N LEU A 3 19.95 16.94 -22.51
CA LEU A 3 19.47 16.93 -21.12
C LEU A 3 19.07 18.33 -20.62
N TYR A 4 19.78 19.36 -21.06
CA TYR A 4 19.56 20.75 -20.66
C TYR A 4 18.54 21.44 -21.57
N ASP A 5 18.57 21.16 -22.88
CA ASP A 5 17.70 21.84 -23.86
C ASP A 5 16.22 21.40 -23.75
N LEU A 6 15.97 20.13 -23.40
CA LEU A 6 14.61 19.58 -23.25
C LEU A 6 14.13 19.51 -21.79
N ASN A 7 14.96 19.95 -20.84
CA ASN A 7 14.70 19.86 -19.40
C ASN A 7 14.16 18.48 -18.95
N ILE A 8 14.66 17.42 -19.57
CA ILE A 8 14.11 16.07 -19.42
C ILE A 8 14.24 15.50 -18.00
N LEU A 9 15.26 15.97 -17.26
CA LEU A 9 15.41 15.65 -15.85
C LEU A 9 14.20 16.10 -15.03
N ALA A 10 13.66 17.29 -15.30
CA ALA A 10 12.45 17.77 -14.63
C ALA A 10 11.24 16.87 -14.96
N HIS A 11 11.12 16.37 -16.19
CA HIS A 11 10.08 15.41 -16.54
C HIS A 11 10.22 14.08 -15.76
N PHE A 12 11.44 13.55 -15.62
CA PHE A 12 11.67 12.35 -14.81
C PHE A 12 11.39 12.58 -13.32
N GLU A 13 11.72 13.75 -12.79
CA GLU A 13 11.37 14.14 -11.43
C GLU A 13 9.84 14.23 -11.23
N SER A 14 9.11 14.83 -12.17
CA SER A 14 7.64 14.86 -12.13
C SER A 14 7.05 13.44 -12.16
N LEU A 15 7.53 12.56 -13.04
CA LEU A 15 7.09 11.17 -13.10
C LEU A 15 7.39 10.43 -11.78
N ARG A 16 8.57 10.65 -11.19
CA ARG A 16 8.92 10.10 -9.88
C ARG A 16 7.99 10.62 -8.79
N ASN A 17 7.73 11.92 -8.76
CA ASN A 17 6.94 12.54 -7.70
C ASN A 17 5.46 12.11 -7.77
N TYR A 18 4.87 12.09 -8.97
CA TYR A 18 3.44 11.83 -9.15
C TYR A 18 3.11 10.36 -9.38
N PHE A 19 3.78 9.67 -10.30
CA PHE A 19 3.46 8.26 -10.60
C PHE A 19 4.03 7.31 -9.56
N LEU A 20 5.23 7.59 -9.05
CA LEU A 20 5.85 6.77 -8.00
C LEU A 20 5.50 7.24 -6.58
N LEU A 21 4.63 8.24 -6.44
CA LEU A 21 4.16 8.77 -5.14
C LEU A 21 5.31 9.17 -4.19
N MET A 22 6.43 9.63 -4.75
CA MET A 22 7.61 10.03 -3.97
C MET A 22 7.51 11.44 -3.41
N ASP A 23 6.57 12.25 -3.92
CA ASP A 23 6.14 13.47 -3.25
C ASP A 23 5.13 13.11 -2.15
N GLY A 24 5.57 13.28 -0.90
CA GLY A 24 4.79 12.90 0.27
C GLY A 24 3.50 13.70 0.45
N GLU A 25 3.51 15.00 0.14
CA GLU A 25 2.33 15.88 0.28
C GLU A 25 1.31 15.55 -0.81
N PHE A 26 1.76 15.51 -2.07
CA PHE A 26 0.93 15.10 -3.19
C PHE A 26 0.33 13.71 -2.95
N SER A 27 1.16 12.73 -2.59
CA SER A 27 0.74 11.34 -2.37
C SER A 27 -0.29 11.23 -1.25
N ALA A 28 -0.13 11.96 -0.14
CA ALA A 28 -1.09 11.94 0.95
C ALA A 28 -2.43 12.52 0.49
N HIS A 29 -2.43 13.73 -0.08
CA HIS A 29 -3.65 14.39 -0.52
C HIS A 29 -4.42 13.60 -1.57
N ILE A 30 -3.76 13.11 -2.62
CA ILE A 30 -4.41 12.37 -3.70
C ILE A 30 -5.01 11.04 -3.21
N CYS A 31 -4.25 10.28 -2.40
CA CYS A 31 -4.70 8.98 -1.90
C CYS A 31 -5.82 9.16 -0.87
N ASP A 32 -5.65 10.04 0.11
CA ASP A 32 -6.63 10.23 1.18
C ASP A 32 -7.94 10.78 0.62
N SER A 33 -7.89 11.68 -0.36
CA SER A 33 -9.09 12.19 -1.04
C SER A 33 -9.81 11.09 -1.83
N LEU A 34 -9.07 10.26 -2.59
CA LEU A 34 -9.66 9.14 -3.31
C LEU A 34 -10.29 8.12 -2.35
N PHE A 35 -9.63 7.80 -1.24
CA PHE A 35 -10.11 6.81 -0.28
C PHE A 35 -11.31 7.33 0.52
N PHE A 36 -11.26 8.59 0.94
CA PHE A 36 -12.38 9.25 1.62
C PHE A 36 -13.63 9.29 0.73
N GLN A 37 -13.47 9.69 -0.55
CA GLN A 37 -14.58 9.71 -1.49
C GLN A 37 -15.11 8.30 -1.75
N LEU A 38 -14.23 7.30 -1.91
CA LEU A 38 -14.65 5.90 -2.09
C LEU A 38 -15.57 5.40 -0.97
N GLU A 39 -15.36 5.83 0.26
CA GLU A 39 -16.20 5.45 1.41
C GLU A 39 -17.47 6.30 1.55
N SER A 40 -17.50 7.48 0.93
CA SER A 40 -18.58 8.47 1.08
C SER A 40 -19.60 8.43 -0.06
N VAL A 41 -19.16 8.14 -1.28
CA VAL A 41 -20.03 8.13 -2.47
C VAL A 41 -20.96 6.93 -2.48
N ARG A 42 -22.15 7.12 -3.05
CA ARG A 42 -23.16 6.04 -3.17
C ARG A 42 -22.97 5.23 -4.45
N THR A 43 -22.53 5.91 -5.51
CA THR A 43 -22.35 5.32 -6.84
C THR A 43 -20.93 5.57 -7.37
N PRO A 44 -20.40 4.66 -8.22
CA PRO A 44 -19.08 4.87 -8.83
C PRO A 44 -18.96 6.11 -9.71
N GLU A 45 -20.05 6.57 -10.33
CA GLU A 45 -20.09 7.74 -11.20
C GLU A 45 -19.82 9.06 -10.45
N GLU A 46 -20.23 9.15 -9.18
CA GLU A 46 -19.97 10.32 -8.33
C GLU A 46 -18.47 10.55 -8.08
N LEU A 47 -17.69 9.47 -8.00
CA LEU A 47 -16.23 9.56 -7.82
C LEU A 47 -15.50 9.61 -9.16
N LEU A 48 -15.89 8.80 -10.14
CA LEU A 48 -15.14 8.58 -11.37
C LEU A 48 -15.50 9.56 -12.51
N ASN A 49 -16.23 10.63 -12.22
CA ASN A 49 -16.45 11.69 -13.19
C ASN A 49 -15.24 12.61 -13.29
N TYR A 50 -15.12 13.27 -14.44
CA TYR A 50 -14.01 14.17 -14.75
C TYR A 50 -13.84 15.28 -13.70
N GLN A 51 -14.93 15.93 -13.28
CA GLN A 51 -14.86 17.08 -12.39
C GLN A 51 -14.36 16.71 -10.99
N THR A 52 -14.87 15.61 -10.41
CA THR A 52 -14.39 15.12 -9.10
C THR A 52 -12.92 14.72 -9.16
N LEU A 53 -12.52 13.91 -10.15
CA LEU A 53 -11.15 13.44 -10.28
C LEU A 53 -10.17 14.59 -10.57
N HIS A 54 -10.56 15.53 -11.42
CA HIS A 54 -9.76 16.71 -11.72
C HIS A 54 -9.61 17.60 -10.48
N SER A 55 -10.68 17.83 -9.71
CA SER A 55 -10.62 18.60 -8.46
C SER A 55 -9.72 17.94 -7.41
N ILE A 56 -9.77 16.60 -7.29
CA ILE A 56 -8.88 15.86 -6.39
C ILE A 56 -7.41 16.03 -6.83
N LEU A 57 -7.15 15.90 -8.13
CA LEU A 57 -5.80 16.04 -8.68
C LEU A 57 -5.27 17.47 -8.50
N ASP A 58 -6.04 18.48 -8.88
CA ASP A 58 -5.67 19.89 -8.77
C ASP A 58 -5.43 20.28 -7.30
N SER A 59 -6.28 19.82 -6.38
CA SER A 59 -6.07 20.05 -4.95
C SER A 59 -4.78 19.41 -4.46
N ALA A 60 -4.45 18.21 -4.93
CA ALA A 60 -3.22 17.52 -4.54
C ALA A 60 -1.96 18.16 -5.14
N LEU A 61 -2.05 18.67 -6.38
CA LEU A 61 -0.99 19.44 -7.03
C LEU A 61 -0.79 20.80 -6.36
N TYR A 62 -1.87 21.45 -5.90
CA TYR A 62 -1.77 22.73 -5.21
C TYR A 62 -1.25 22.60 -3.77
N SER A 63 -1.61 21.50 -3.07
CA SER A 63 -1.16 21.26 -1.71
C SER A 63 0.32 20.91 -1.61
N SER A 64 0.89 20.37 -2.69
CA SER A 64 2.32 20.11 -2.81
C SER A 64 3.06 21.37 -3.25
N ASN A 65 4.36 21.46 -2.98
CA ASN A 65 5.28 22.36 -3.70
C ASN A 65 5.24 22.23 -5.26
N ALA A 66 4.44 21.31 -5.81
CA ALA A 66 4.11 21.15 -7.22
C ALA A 66 3.54 22.41 -7.90
N GLY A 67 3.09 23.43 -7.17
CA GLY A 67 2.88 24.78 -7.73
C GLY A 67 4.14 25.39 -8.41
N LYS A 68 5.33 24.84 -8.14
CA LYS A 68 6.60 25.18 -8.80
C LYS A 68 6.95 24.23 -9.96
N ASP A 69 6.29 23.09 -10.07
CA ASP A 69 6.54 22.13 -11.15
C ASP A 69 5.83 22.55 -12.43
N ARG A 70 6.62 22.90 -13.44
CA ARG A 70 6.15 23.35 -14.75
C ARG A 70 5.44 22.26 -15.55
N ASN A 71 5.51 21.01 -15.08
CA ASN A 71 4.93 19.84 -15.73
C ASN A 71 3.67 19.31 -15.03
N ALA A 72 3.21 19.96 -13.95
CA ALA A 72 2.03 19.52 -13.21
C ALA A 72 0.76 19.47 -14.09
N ASP A 73 0.62 20.40 -15.03
CA ASP A 73 -0.50 20.50 -15.98
C ASP A 73 -0.57 19.33 -16.99
N ARG A 74 0.51 18.54 -17.10
CA ARG A 74 0.58 17.37 -17.97
C ARG A 74 -0.06 16.14 -17.34
N VAL A 75 -0.28 16.14 -16.02
CA VAL A 75 -0.84 15.01 -15.28
C VAL A 75 -2.36 15.05 -15.36
N SER A 76 -2.98 13.92 -15.62
CA SER A 76 -4.45 13.80 -15.61
C SER A 76 -4.88 12.38 -15.25
N PHE A 77 -6.13 12.22 -14.82
CA PHE A 77 -6.73 10.91 -14.65
C PHE A 77 -7.44 10.46 -15.92
N ILE A 78 -7.33 9.17 -16.23
CA ILE A 78 -8.09 8.47 -17.26
C ILE A 78 -8.88 7.36 -16.58
N VAL A 79 -10.18 7.27 -16.87
CA VAL A 79 -11.03 6.19 -16.38
C VAL A 79 -11.30 5.22 -17.52
N LEU A 80 -10.78 4.00 -17.40
CA LEU A 80 -10.91 2.97 -18.44
C LEU A 80 -12.34 2.44 -18.55
N LYS A 81 -12.98 2.20 -17.40
CA LYS A 81 -14.35 1.69 -17.30
C LYS A 81 -14.93 2.03 -15.94
N ILE A 82 -16.15 2.56 -15.91
CA ILE A 82 -16.90 2.76 -14.67
C ILE A 82 -17.55 1.41 -14.29
N PRO A 83 -17.27 0.86 -13.09
CA PRO A 83 -17.94 -0.35 -12.63
C PRO A 83 -19.37 -0.04 -12.18
N GLU A 84 -20.26 -1.05 -12.19
CA GLU A 84 -21.63 -0.90 -11.69
C GLU A 84 -21.68 -0.62 -10.18
N LYS A 85 -20.76 -1.22 -9.42
CA LYS A 85 -20.63 -1.06 -7.97
C LYS A 85 -19.18 -1.10 -7.55
N PHE A 86 -18.84 -0.33 -6.52
CA PHE A 86 -17.56 -0.48 -5.83
C PHE A 86 -17.61 -1.68 -4.90
N ASP A 87 -16.61 -2.56 -5.03
CA ASP A 87 -16.27 -3.50 -3.97
C ASP A 87 -15.15 -2.89 -3.11
N ILE A 88 -15.54 -2.27 -2.01
CA ILE A 88 -14.59 -1.59 -1.10
C ILE A 88 -13.71 -2.62 -0.35
N TYR A 89 -14.00 -3.92 -0.44
CA TYR A 89 -13.22 -4.94 0.25
C TYR A 89 -12.31 -5.75 -0.70
N THR A 90 -12.22 -5.38 -1.98
CA THR A 90 -11.18 -5.89 -2.89
C THR A 90 -9.99 -4.95 -2.98
N PRO A 91 -8.73 -5.44 -3.01
CA PRO A 91 -7.55 -4.60 -3.20
C PRO A 91 -7.56 -3.80 -4.52
N ASN A 92 -8.23 -4.32 -5.56
CA ASN A 92 -8.22 -3.76 -6.93
C ASN A 92 -9.32 -2.73 -7.23
N VAL A 93 -9.88 -2.08 -6.20
CA VAL A 93 -11.02 -1.16 -6.39
C VAL A 93 -10.74 0.00 -7.34
N PHE A 94 -9.48 0.45 -7.46
CA PHE A 94 -9.05 1.53 -8.37
C PHE A 94 -8.38 1.00 -9.65
N GLY A 95 -8.56 -0.28 -10.00
CA GLY A 95 -7.91 -0.88 -11.16
C GLY A 95 -8.23 -0.21 -12.51
N MET A 96 -9.36 0.50 -12.59
CA MET A 96 -9.82 1.26 -13.75
C MET A 96 -9.31 2.71 -13.81
N LEU A 97 -8.65 3.20 -12.76
CA LEU A 97 -8.16 4.57 -12.68
C LEU A 97 -6.69 4.61 -13.08
N ASP A 98 -6.42 5.27 -14.19
CA ASP A 98 -5.09 5.43 -14.77
C ASP A 98 -4.63 6.87 -14.51
N LEU A 99 -3.38 7.02 -14.08
CA LEU A 99 -2.70 8.30 -14.16
C LEU A 99 -2.07 8.41 -15.55
N SER A 100 -2.25 9.56 -16.18
CA SER A 100 -1.76 9.88 -17.53
C SER A 100 -0.81 11.07 -17.49
N TYR A 101 0.10 11.11 -18.44
CA TYR A 101 1.08 12.19 -18.60
C TYR A 101 1.15 12.62 -20.05
N ARG A 102 0.79 13.88 -20.34
CA ARG A 102 0.83 14.45 -21.68
C ARG A 102 2.29 14.66 -22.12
N VAL A 103 2.76 13.82 -23.04
CA VAL A 103 4.09 13.93 -23.66
C VAL A 103 3.96 14.46 -25.08
N GLU A 104 4.68 15.53 -25.39
CA GLU A 104 4.72 16.14 -26.73
C GLU A 104 6.02 15.76 -27.46
N TRP A 105 6.04 15.94 -28.78
CA TRP A 105 7.29 15.82 -29.53
C TRP A 105 8.26 16.94 -29.11
N PRO A 106 9.56 16.67 -28.91
CA PRO A 106 10.28 15.41 -29.18
C PRO A 106 10.40 14.46 -27.97
N LEU A 107 9.81 14.79 -26.82
CA LEU A 107 9.94 14.00 -25.59
C LEU A 107 9.38 12.59 -25.72
N ASN A 108 8.41 12.38 -26.60
CA ASN A 108 7.79 11.07 -26.86
C ASN A 108 8.76 10.05 -27.47
N LEU A 109 9.92 10.49 -27.99
CA LEU A 109 11.00 9.61 -28.42
C LEU A 109 11.64 8.87 -27.23
N ILE A 110 11.57 9.45 -26.04
CA ILE A 110 12.14 8.88 -24.80
C ILE A 110 11.01 8.37 -23.90
N LEU A 111 10.03 9.23 -23.61
CA LEU A 111 8.84 8.92 -22.82
C LEU A 111 7.75 8.32 -23.72
N THR A 112 7.96 7.08 -24.13
CA THR A 112 7.01 6.36 -24.98
C THR A 112 5.71 6.03 -24.24
N PRO A 113 4.58 5.82 -24.96
CA PRO A 113 3.33 5.38 -24.35
C PRO A 113 3.47 4.09 -23.52
N ASP A 114 4.27 3.12 -23.97
CA ASP A 114 4.61 1.89 -23.23
C ASP A 114 5.27 2.20 -21.87
N THR A 115 6.17 3.18 -21.85
CA THR A 115 6.83 3.60 -20.61
C THR A 115 5.85 4.27 -19.66
N ILE A 116 4.93 5.11 -20.15
CA ILE A 116 3.91 5.75 -19.31
C ILE A 116 2.95 4.71 -18.74
N GLU A 117 2.51 3.73 -19.54
CA GLU A 117 1.69 2.62 -19.07
C GLU A 117 2.38 1.81 -17.96
N GLN A 118 3.69 1.57 -18.10
CA GLN A 118 4.51 0.95 -17.06
C GLN A 118 4.51 1.76 -15.75
N TYR A 119 4.64 3.08 -15.82
CA TYR A 119 4.50 3.96 -14.64
C TYR A 119 3.08 3.88 -14.04
N THR A 120 2.04 3.88 -14.86
CA THR A 120 0.64 3.76 -14.41
C THR A 120 0.39 2.44 -13.68
N ASN A 121 0.98 1.34 -14.15
CA ASN A 121 0.89 0.05 -13.46
C ASN A 121 1.58 0.07 -12.09
N VAL A 122 2.73 0.73 -11.97
CA VAL A 122 3.38 0.94 -10.68
C VAL A 122 2.52 1.84 -9.79
N PHE A 123 1.99 2.95 -10.30
CA PHE A 123 1.09 3.85 -9.57
C PHE A 123 -0.10 3.08 -8.96
N LYS A 124 -0.80 2.26 -9.75
CA LYS A 124 -1.92 1.43 -9.26
C LYS A 124 -1.51 0.50 -8.13
N TYR A 125 -0.33 -0.12 -8.23
CA TYR A 125 0.21 -0.96 -7.17
C TYR A 125 0.49 -0.15 -5.88
N LEU A 126 1.12 1.02 -6.01
CA LEU A 126 1.41 1.89 -4.87
C LEU A 126 0.15 2.41 -4.20
N VAL A 127 -0.87 2.82 -4.97
CA VAL A 127 -2.19 3.21 -4.46
C VAL A 127 -2.85 2.07 -3.69
N LYS A 128 -2.75 0.83 -4.19
CA LYS A 128 -3.24 -0.36 -3.48
C LYS A 128 -2.54 -0.55 -2.13
N VAL A 129 -1.21 -0.47 -2.08
CA VAL A 129 -0.44 -0.56 -0.83
C VAL A 129 -0.83 0.56 0.15
N ARG A 130 -0.94 1.80 -0.35
CA ARG A 130 -1.39 2.98 0.42
C ARG A 130 -2.79 2.78 1.00
N ARG A 131 -3.71 2.20 0.24
CA ARG A 131 -5.08 1.94 0.67
C ARG A 131 -5.15 0.95 1.83
N VAL A 132 -4.37 -0.12 1.77
CA VAL A 132 -4.31 -1.12 2.86
C VAL A 132 -3.76 -0.47 4.14
N SER A 133 -2.75 0.40 4.00
CA SER A 133 -2.25 1.20 5.11
C SER A 133 -3.29 2.18 5.67
N TYR A 134 -4.02 2.88 4.81
CA TYR A 134 -5.09 3.80 5.19
C TYR A 134 -6.18 3.11 6.01
N VAL A 135 -6.63 1.95 5.55
CA VAL A 135 -7.65 1.13 6.22
C VAL A 135 -7.20 0.68 7.62
N LEU A 136 -5.92 0.34 7.80
CA LEU A 136 -5.38 -0.03 9.11
C LEU A 136 -5.28 1.17 10.08
N GLU A 137 -5.00 2.37 9.56
CA GLU A 137 -5.04 3.61 10.35
C GLU A 137 -6.48 3.94 10.77
N HIS A 138 -7.44 3.84 9.85
CA HIS A 138 -8.86 3.99 10.17
C HIS A 138 -9.34 2.94 11.16
N SER A 139 -8.87 1.69 11.07
CA SER A 139 -9.14 0.64 12.06
C SER A 139 -8.67 1.04 13.46
N PHE A 140 -7.50 1.69 13.56
CA PHE A 140 -6.99 2.21 14.82
C PHE A 140 -7.87 3.35 15.36
N GLN A 141 -8.31 4.26 14.50
CA GLN A 141 -9.23 5.34 14.87
C GLN A 141 -10.56 4.79 15.41
N LEU A 142 -11.17 3.81 14.73
CA LEU A 142 -12.42 3.15 15.19
C LEU A 142 -12.26 2.54 16.58
N LEU A 143 -11.14 1.85 16.84
CA LEU A 143 -10.86 1.27 18.16
C LEU A 143 -10.65 2.35 19.22
N LYS A 144 -9.95 3.44 18.89
CA LYS A 144 -9.73 4.60 19.78
C LYS A 144 -11.06 5.28 20.13
N GLU A 145 -11.96 5.43 19.18
CA GLU A 145 -13.30 5.97 19.40
C GLU A 145 -14.15 5.05 20.26
N ALA A 146 -14.12 3.74 20.02
CA ALA A 146 -14.78 2.77 20.89
C ALA A 146 -14.26 2.84 22.33
N ALA A 147 -12.94 2.95 22.53
CA ALA A 147 -12.33 3.13 23.84
C ALA A 147 -12.78 4.43 24.54
N LYS A 148 -12.93 5.53 23.79
CA LYS A 148 -13.48 6.78 24.33
C LYS A 148 -14.96 6.63 24.72
N ARG A 149 -15.77 5.93 23.92
CA ARG A 149 -17.21 5.72 24.16
C ARG A 149 -17.48 4.82 25.36
N HIS A 150 -16.73 3.73 25.50
CA HIS A 150 -16.99 2.69 26.52
C HIS A 150 -16.07 2.77 27.74
N GLY A 151 -15.03 3.62 27.70
CA GLY A 151 -14.13 3.89 28.81
C GLY A 151 -13.26 2.70 29.22
N LYS A 152 -12.82 2.73 30.49
CA LYS A 152 -11.92 1.70 31.08
C LYS A 152 -12.44 0.26 30.95
N PRO A 153 -13.74 -0.06 31.10
CA PRO A 153 -14.23 -1.44 30.97
C PRO A 153 -13.87 -2.11 29.63
N LEU A 154 -13.94 -1.37 28.51
CA LEU A 154 -13.54 -1.91 27.21
C LEU A 154 -12.03 -2.17 27.13
N LEU A 155 -11.21 -1.26 27.68
CA LEU A 155 -9.75 -1.41 27.67
C LEU A 155 -9.26 -2.64 28.46
N HIS A 156 -10.00 -3.05 29.49
CA HIS A 156 -9.71 -4.26 30.25
C HIS A 156 -10.31 -5.52 29.62
N SER A 157 -11.07 -5.40 28.52
CA SER A 157 -11.61 -6.56 27.83
C SER A 157 -10.51 -7.33 27.09
N PRO A 158 -10.39 -8.66 27.30
CA PRO A 158 -9.40 -9.47 26.61
C PRO A 158 -9.63 -9.49 25.09
N GLN A 159 -10.89 -9.41 24.62
CA GLN A 159 -11.19 -9.36 23.19
C GLN A 159 -10.67 -8.06 22.57
N TYR A 160 -10.82 -6.92 23.26
CA TYR A 160 -10.31 -5.64 22.76
C TYR A 160 -8.78 -5.66 22.65
N ALA A 161 -8.09 -6.17 23.67
CA ALA A 161 -6.65 -6.35 23.63
C ALA A 161 -6.21 -7.26 22.47
N ARG A 162 -6.91 -8.37 22.24
CA ARG A 162 -6.60 -9.28 21.13
C ARG A 162 -6.82 -8.61 19.77
N VAL A 163 -7.93 -7.91 19.55
CA VAL A 163 -8.19 -7.19 18.28
C VAL A 163 -7.11 -6.13 18.02
N GLN A 164 -6.66 -5.40 19.04
CA GLN A 164 -5.54 -4.46 18.91
C GLN A 164 -4.23 -5.15 18.50
N LEU A 165 -3.97 -6.34 19.05
CA LEU A 165 -2.81 -7.15 18.68
C LEU A 165 -2.90 -7.63 17.22
N VAL A 166 -4.06 -8.12 16.78
CA VAL A 166 -4.27 -8.52 15.37
C VAL A 166 -4.00 -7.33 14.45
N ARG A 167 -4.61 -6.17 14.71
CA ARG A 167 -4.37 -4.94 13.95
C ARG A 167 -2.88 -4.60 13.91
N HIS A 168 -2.19 -4.68 15.05
CA HIS A 168 -0.76 -4.39 15.12
C HIS A 168 0.05 -5.35 14.23
N LYS A 169 -0.19 -6.67 14.27
CA LYS A 169 0.46 -7.65 13.39
C LYS A 169 0.28 -7.31 11.91
N LEU A 170 -0.96 -7.01 11.49
CA LEU A 170 -1.28 -6.60 10.12
C LEU A 170 -0.53 -5.32 9.72
N SER A 171 -0.52 -4.30 10.61
CA SER A 171 0.18 -3.04 10.39
C SER A 171 1.69 -3.20 10.26
N GLN A 172 2.32 -4.07 11.06
CA GLN A 172 3.76 -4.29 11.00
C GLN A 172 4.20 -4.76 9.62
N LEU A 173 3.50 -5.76 9.06
CA LEU A 173 3.81 -6.26 7.71
C LEU A 173 3.62 -5.18 6.63
N VAL A 174 2.49 -4.46 6.67
CA VAL A 174 2.19 -3.44 5.66
C VAL A 174 3.18 -2.28 5.75
N ASN A 175 3.61 -1.89 6.95
CA ASN A 175 4.65 -0.88 7.15
C ASN A 175 6.02 -1.36 6.66
N ALA A 176 6.40 -2.63 6.94
CA ALA A 176 7.62 -3.21 6.40
C ALA A 176 7.64 -3.20 4.87
N LEU A 177 6.51 -3.54 4.23
CA LEU A 177 6.37 -3.53 2.78
C LEU A 177 6.48 -2.11 2.21
N LYS A 178 5.82 -1.13 2.83
CA LYS A 178 5.93 0.28 2.43
C LYS A 178 7.37 0.78 2.53
N ASN A 179 8.06 0.46 3.63
CA ASN A 179 9.44 0.88 3.83
C ASN A 179 10.38 0.24 2.79
N TYR A 180 10.19 -1.05 2.50
CA TYR A 180 10.92 -1.73 1.43
C TYR A 180 10.71 -1.05 0.07
N ILE A 181 9.46 -0.79 -0.30
CA ILE A 181 9.13 -0.13 -1.57
C ILE A 181 9.75 1.27 -1.63
N THR A 182 9.54 2.10 -0.61
CA THR A 182 10.04 3.49 -0.65
C THR A 182 11.56 3.55 -0.66
N SER A 183 12.23 2.81 0.21
CA SER A 183 13.68 2.91 0.41
C SER A 183 14.46 2.04 -0.57
N SER A 184 14.26 0.72 -0.53
CA SER A 184 15.06 -0.23 -1.31
C SER A 184 14.65 -0.29 -2.78
N VAL A 185 13.40 0.06 -3.11
CA VAL A 185 12.92 0.05 -4.51
C VAL A 185 13.00 1.43 -5.15
N LEU A 186 12.20 2.39 -4.68
CA LEU A 186 12.02 3.67 -5.36
C LEU A 186 13.22 4.60 -5.17
N HIS A 187 13.67 4.81 -3.92
CA HIS A 187 14.80 5.70 -3.64
C HIS A 187 16.11 5.14 -4.20
N ALA A 188 16.45 3.89 -3.89
CA ALA A 188 17.69 3.28 -4.38
C ALA A 188 17.77 3.22 -5.91
N SER A 189 16.67 2.86 -6.60
CA SER A 189 16.67 2.83 -8.08
C SER A 189 16.82 4.22 -8.68
N TRP A 190 16.28 5.26 -8.03
CA TRP A 190 16.45 6.64 -8.48
C TRP A 190 17.89 7.11 -8.34
N GLU A 191 18.55 6.80 -7.23
CA GLU A 191 19.96 7.17 -7.02
C GLU A 191 20.87 6.49 -8.05
N THR A 192 20.68 5.19 -8.31
CA THR A 192 21.41 4.49 -9.36
C THR A 192 21.15 5.14 -10.73
N PHE A 193 19.90 5.40 -11.08
CA PHE A 193 19.56 6.05 -12.34
C PHE A 193 20.20 7.44 -12.48
N ARG A 194 20.21 8.23 -11.40
CA ARG A 194 20.83 9.57 -11.40
C ARG A 194 22.34 9.49 -11.61
N ALA A 195 23.02 8.53 -10.97
CA ALA A 195 24.44 8.29 -11.19
C ALA A 195 24.72 7.84 -12.63
N ASP A 196 23.96 6.87 -13.15
CA ASP A 196 24.08 6.39 -14.53
C ASP A 196 23.88 7.52 -15.56
N LEU A 197 22.99 8.47 -15.24
CA LEU A 197 22.77 9.65 -16.07
C LEU A 197 23.99 10.59 -16.10
N GLN A 198 24.68 10.74 -14.97
CA GLN A 198 25.85 11.62 -14.83
C GLN A 198 27.12 11.03 -15.46
N ASP A 199 27.33 9.71 -15.33
CA ASP A 199 28.62 9.08 -15.63
C ASP A 199 28.79 8.59 -17.08
N GLY A 200 27.72 8.58 -17.90
CA GLY A 200 27.86 8.02 -19.25
C GLY A 200 26.79 8.35 -20.27
N THR A 201 26.04 9.45 -20.13
CA THR A 201 24.95 9.78 -21.07
C THR A 201 25.40 10.69 -22.21
N GLU A 202 25.75 10.08 -23.33
CA GLU A 202 26.25 10.81 -24.51
C GLU A 202 25.20 10.97 -25.61
N THR A 203 24.31 9.99 -25.78
CA THR A 203 23.33 9.95 -26.89
C THR A 203 21.89 9.86 -26.39
N MET A 204 20.93 10.20 -27.27
CA MET A 204 19.50 10.02 -26.98
C MET A 204 19.11 8.55 -26.78
N ASP A 205 19.76 7.64 -27.51
CA ASP A 205 19.49 6.20 -27.38
C ASP A 205 19.99 5.63 -26.05
N ASP A 206 21.13 6.13 -25.56
CA ASP A 206 21.63 5.79 -24.24
C ASP A 206 20.70 6.30 -23.12
N LEU A 207 20.24 7.55 -23.24
CA LEU A 207 19.25 8.12 -22.32
C LEU A 207 17.96 7.30 -22.27
N TYR A 208 17.44 6.91 -23.45
CA TYR A 208 16.27 6.05 -23.56
C TYR A 208 16.50 4.68 -22.91
N SER A 209 17.64 4.06 -23.20
CA SER A 209 18.00 2.74 -22.68
C SER A 209 18.14 2.75 -21.14
N LYS A 210 18.80 3.76 -20.58
CA LYS A 210 18.94 3.95 -19.12
C LYS A 210 17.60 4.20 -18.44
N HIS A 211 16.74 5.05 -19.01
CA HIS A 211 15.41 5.29 -18.46
C HIS A 211 14.55 4.03 -18.48
N ARG A 212 14.58 3.27 -19.59
CA ARG A 212 13.89 1.98 -19.68
C ARG A 212 14.44 0.98 -18.67
N ALA A 213 15.76 0.96 -18.42
CA ALA A 213 16.37 0.11 -17.40
C ALA A 213 15.91 0.50 -15.98
N TYR A 214 15.83 1.80 -15.67
CA TYR A 214 15.30 2.33 -14.41
C TYR A 214 13.86 1.86 -14.14
N VAL A 215 12.95 2.05 -15.10
CA VAL A 215 11.55 1.64 -14.95
C VAL A 215 11.43 0.12 -14.81
N LYS A 216 12.17 -0.66 -15.62
CA LYS A 216 12.22 -2.12 -15.51
C LYS A 216 12.73 -2.58 -14.15
N ARG A 217 13.75 -1.91 -13.58
CA ARG A 217 14.26 -2.20 -12.24
C ARG A 217 13.19 -1.97 -11.18
N ILE A 218 12.44 -0.87 -11.24
CA ILE A 218 11.32 -0.62 -10.32
C ILE A 218 10.25 -1.71 -10.42
N ILE A 219 9.79 -2.04 -11.64
CA ILE A 219 8.76 -3.07 -11.85
C ILE A 219 9.23 -4.42 -11.31
N PHE A 220 10.49 -4.76 -11.57
CA PHE A 220 11.11 -5.98 -11.08
C PHE A 220 11.09 -6.03 -9.55
N LEU A 221 11.57 -4.97 -8.91
CA LEU A 221 11.69 -4.86 -7.46
C LEU A 221 10.35 -4.73 -6.72
N CYS A 222 9.35 -4.10 -7.34
CA CYS A 222 7.96 -4.09 -6.87
C CYS A 222 7.25 -5.45 -7.00
N LEU A 223 7.95 -6.48 -7.50
CA LEU A 223 7.43 -7.85 -7.63
C LEU A 223 6.31 -7.99 -8.66
N LEU A 224 6.19 -7.02 -9.57
CA LEU A 224 5.18 -6.99 -10.64
C LEU A 224 5.61 -7.76 -11.90
N ASN A 225 6.65 -8.60 -11.77
CA ASN A 225 7.22 -9.36 -12.87
C ASN A 225 6.69 -10.81 -12.90
N LYS A 226 6.75 -11.46 -14.06
CA LYS A 226 6.23 -12.83 -14.27
C LYS A 226 6.86 -13.89 -13.36
N ARG A 227 8.09 -13.68 -12.86
CA ARG A 227 8.81 -14.63 -11.99
C ARG A 227 8.38 -14.52 -10.54
N SER A 228 7.90 -13.35 -10.10
CA SER A 228 7.47 -13.08 -8.73
C SER A 228 5.95 -13.25 -8.53
N VAL A 229 5.22 -13.80 -9.51
CA VAL A 229 3.74 -13.88 -9.49
C VAL A 229 3.21 -14.63 -8.27
N GLU A 230 3.83 -15.74 -7.87
CA GLU A 230 3.39 -16.48 -6.67
C GLU A 230 3.52 -15.63 -5.39
N PHE A 231 4.63 -14.90 -5.26
CA PHE A 231 4.87 -14.02 -4.12
C PHE A 231 3.91 -12.81 -4.13
N TYR A 232 3.73 -12.20 -5.30
CA TYR A 232 2.79 -11.10 -5.48
C TYR A 232 1.34 -11.51 -5.18
N ASN A 233 0.93 -12.70 -5.64
CA ASN A 233 -0.38 -13.25 -5.32
C ASN A 233 -0.56 -13.46 -3.81
N ASN A 234 0.50 -13.90 -3.11
CA ASN A 234 0.48 -14.00 -1.65
C ASN A 234 0.30 -12.62 -0.98
N ILE A 235 0.99 -11.57 -1.45
CA ILE A 235 0.75 -10.18 -1.00
C ILE A 235 -0.72 -9.78 -1.23
N GLU A 236 -1.28 -10.06 -2.41
CA GLU A 236 -2.68 -9.73 -2.70
C GLU A 236 -3.66 -10.43 -1.77
N GLN A 237 -3.41 -11.69 -1.41
CA GLN A 237 -4.24 -12.40 -0.43
C GLN A 237 -4.14 -11.76 0.95
N ILE A 238 -2.94 -11.34 1.38
CA ILE A 238 -2.76 -10.62 2.64
C ILE A 238 -3.54 -9.30 2.62
N PHE A 239 -3.50 -8.55 1.52
CA PHE A 239 -4.29 -7.32 1.38
C PHE A 239 -5.79 -7.59 1.50
N ARG A 240 -6.30 -8.69 0.94
CA ARG A 240 -7.71 -9.10 1.12
C ARG A 240 -8.02 -9.38 2.59
N VAL A 241 -7.16 -10.11 3.30
CA VAL A 241 -7.33 -10.39 4.74
C VAL A 241 -7.37 -9.09 5.54
N VAL A 242 -6.52 -8.11 5.26
CA VAL A 242 -6.56 -6.79 5.92
C VAL A 242 -7.88 -6.08 5.68
N LEU A 243 -8.38 -6.10 4.44
CA LEU A 243 -9.67 -5.48 4.10
C LEU A 243 -10.86 -6.21 4.74
N HIS A 244 -10.80 -7.54 4.85
CA HIS A 244 -11.80 -8.34 5.57
C HIS A 244 -11.79 -8.03 7.07
N PHE A 245 -10.61 -7.98 7.70
CA PHE A 245 -10.45 -7.57 9.09
C PHE A 245 -11.13 -6.21 9.34
N TYR A 246 -10.86 -5.23 8.49
CA TYR A 246 -11.49 -3.92 8.59
C TYR A 246 -13.01 -3.98 8.40
N ARG A 247 -13.50 -4.75 7.42
CA ARG A 247 -14.94 -4.97 7.23
C ARG A 247 -15.60 -5.52 8.49
N HIS A 248 -15.01 -6.57 9.07
CA HIS A 248 -15.55 -7.21 10.27
C HIS A 248 -15.58 -6.23 11.44
N LEU A 249 -14.49 -5.50 11.67
CA LEU A 249 -14.36 -4.50 12.72
C LEU A 249 -15.36 -3.34 12.55
N ARG A 250 -15.54 -2.82 11.33
CA ARG A 250 -16.45 -1.70 11.05
C ARG A 250 -17.93 -2.11 11.11
N SER A 251 -18.24 -3.39 10.88
CA SER A 251 -19.64 -3.83 10.68
C SER A 251 -20.54 -3.74 11.91
N LYS A 252 -19.98 -3.78 13.13
CA LYS A 252 -20.74 -3.80 14.39
C LYS A 252 -19.96 -3.08 15.49
N ASP A 253 -20.68 -2.44 16.40
CA ASP A 253 -20.10 -1.86 17.60
C ASP A 253 -19.89 -2.90 18.72
N TRP A 254 -19.01 -2.57 19.66
CA TRP A 254 -18.75 -3.32 20.89
C TRP A 254 -19.99 -3.36 21.78
N ARG A 255 -20.27 -4.52 22.39
CA ARG A 255 -21.41 -4.72 23.27
C ARG A 255 -20.95 -5.22 24.64
N PRO A 256 -21.65 -4.89 25.73
CA PRO A 256 -21.42 -5.54 27.01
C PRO A 256 -21.59 -7.05 26.85
N GLY A 257 -20.61 -7.82 27.31
CA GLY A 257 -20.71 -9.28 27.36
C GLY A 257 -21.75 -9.72 28.40
N PRO A 258 -22.26 -10.96 28.30
CA PRO A 258 -23.18 -11.47 29.31
C PRO A 258 -22.51 -11.42 30.67
N ALA A 259 -23.15 -10.78 31.64
CA ALA A 259 -22.72 -10.83 33.03
C ALA A 259 -22.58 -12.32 33.39
N LYS A 260 -21.39 -12.75 33.84
CA LYS A 260 -21.23 -14.11 34.35
C LYS A 260 -22.27 -14.27 35.46
N GLY A 261 -23.13 -15.28 35.34
CA GLY A 261 -24.28 -15.47 36.21
C GLY A 261 -23.92 -15.53 37.70
N GLY A 262 -24.44 -14.56 38.45
CA GLY A 262 -25.13 -14.69 39.74
C GLY A 262 -24.39 -15.17 40.99
N GLN A 263 -24.20 -14.27 41.95
CA GLN A 263 -24.72 -14.46 43.31
C GLN A 263 -24.96 -13.11 44.00
N ASN A 264 -25.94 -13.09 44.90
CA ASN A 264 -26.66 -11.94 45.51
C ASN A 264 -25.84 -10.87 46.27
N ASP A 265 -24.54 -10.73 46.06
CA ASP A 265 -23.80 -9.59 46.60
C ASP A 265 -23.69 -8.50 45.54
N GLY A 266 -24.02 -7.25 45.91
CA GLY A 266 -24.07 -6.06 45.05
C GLY A 266 -22.74 -5.65 44.39
N THR A 267 -21.78 -6.56 44.23
CA THR A 267 -20.56 -6.37 43.47
C THR A 267 -20.77 -6.86 42.04
N ALA A 268 -21.24 -5.95 41.18
CA ALA A 268 -21.23 -6.16 39.74
C ALA A 268 -19.79 -6.55 39.31
N GLY A 269 -19.61 -7.78 38.84
CA GLY A 269 -18.32 -8.24 38.31
C GLY A 269 -17.83 -7.32 37.19
N PRO A 270 -16.53 -7.32 36.87
CA PRO A 270 -15.96 -6.41 35.88
C PRO A 270 -16.69 -6.57 34.54
N GLN A 271 -17.34 -5.48 34.10
CA GLN A 271 -18.04 -5.42 32.83
C GLN A 271 -17.02 -5.60 31.70
N TYR A 272 -17.10 -6.72 30.98
CA TYR A 272 -16.27 -6.96 29.80
C TYR A 272 -17.09 -6.70 28.54
N PHE A 273 -16.39 -6.31 27.46
CA PHE A 273 -17.00 -6.02 26.17
C PHE A 273 -16.66 -7.10 25.15
N VAL A 274 -17.64 -7.44 24.33
CA VAL A 274 -17.54 -8.46 23.29
C VAL A 274 -17.81 -7.80 21.93
N HIS A 275 -17.02 -8.18 20.93
CA HIS A 275 -17.28 -7.80 19.55
C HIS A 275 -18.15 -8.86 18.85
N PRO A 276 -19.30 -8.52 18.23
CA PRO A 276 -20.17 -9.51 17.61
C PRO A 276 -19.54 -10.34 16.48
N ARG A 277 -18.48 -9.82 15.86
CA ARG A 277 -17.70 -10.50 14.82
C ARG A 277 -16.32 -10.98 15.28
N TYR A 278 -16.15 -11.21 16.58
CA TYR A 278 -14.85 -11.55 17.15
C TYR A 278 -14.27 -12.84 16.54
N GLU A 279 -15.08 -13.88 16.35
CA GLU A 279 -14.62 -15.14 15.73
C GLU A 279 -14.09 -14.94 14.31
N GLN A 280 -14.76 -14.13 13.49
CA GLN A 280 -14.29 -13.84 12.13
C GLN A 280 -12.98 -13.03 12.13
N ILE A 281 -12.80 -12.14 13.10
CA ILE A 281 -11.52 -11.41 13.27
C ILE A 281 -10.39 -12.39 13.64
N LEU A 282 -10.68 -13.44 14.41
CA LEU A 282 -9.70 -14.49 14.69
C LEU A 282 -9.45 -15.41 13.49
N ASP A 283 -10.45 -15.65 12.64
CA ASP A 283 -10.25 -16.31 11.34
C ASP A 283 -9.28 -15.50 10.47
N ASP A 284 -9.50 -14.18 10.36
CA ASP A 284 -8.62 -13.28 9.61
C ASP A 284 -7.17 -13.34 10.14
N GLU A 285 -6.98 -13.40 11.48
CA GLU A 285 -5.65 -13.56 12.08
C GLU A 285 -5.01 -14.91 11.68
N ARG A 286 -5.76 -16.01 11.74
CA ARG A 286 -5.24 -17.34 11.37
C ARG A 286 -4.84 -17.39 9.90
N ASP A 287 -5.64 -16.80 9.02
CA ASP A 287 -5.34 -16.75 7.59
C ASP A 287 -4.12 -15.88 7.32
N PHE A 288 -4.01 -14.73 7.99
CA PHE A 288 -2.80 -13.90 7.94
C PHE A 288 -1.55 -14.68 8.38
N GLU A 289 -1.60 -15.40 9.50
CA GLU A 289 -0.46 -16.17 10.02
C GLU A 289 -0.03 -17.32 9.08
N LYS A 290 -0.95 -17.90 8.32
CA LYS A 290 -0.60 -18.87 7.27
C LYS A 290 0.06 -18.17 6.08
N LEU A 291 -0.50 -17.04 5.65
CA LEU A 291 -0.02 -16.30 4.49
C LEU A 291 1.37 -15.71 4.72
N ILE A 292 1.66 -15.17 5.91
CA ILE A 292 2.98 -14.61 6.24
C ILE A 292 4.06 -15.69 6.30
N ARG A 293 3.75 -16.88 6.82
CA ARG A 293 4.67 -18.03 6.76
C ARG A 293 4.94 -18.45 5.32
N CYS A 294 3.90 -18.53 4.51
CA CYS A 294 4.04 -18.79 3.08
C CYS A 294 4.88 -17.71 2.37
N MET A 295 4.69 -16.42 2.72
CA MET A 295 5.51 -15.31 2.20
C MET A 295 6.99 -15.50 2.53
N ILE A 296 7.33 -15.85 3.77
CA ILE A 296 8.72 -16.07 4.20
C ILE A 296 9.34 -17.23 3.40
N VAL A 297 8.62 -18.35 3.25
CA VAL A 297 9.09 -19.50 2.46
C VAL A 297 9.30 -19.15 0.99
N LEU A 298 8.32 -18.47 0.36
CA LEU A 298 8.42 -18.04 -1.04
C LEU A 298 9.57 -17.05 -1.24
N GLY A 299 9.73 -16.10 -0.32
CA GLY A 299 10.81 -15.12 -0.36
C GLY A 299 12.19 -15.77 -0.23
N ASN A 300 12.37 -16.69 0.73
CA ASN A 300 13.62 -17.43 0.89
C ASN A 300 13.94 -18.27 -0.36
N LYS A 301 12.94 -18.90 -0.98
CA LYS A 301 13.09 -19.60 -2.26
C LYS A 301 13.57 -18.64 -3.36
N MET A 302 13.01 -17.44 -3.46
CA MET A 302 13.44 -16.44 -4.44
C MET A 302 14.88 -15.95 -4.19
N CYS A 303 15.27 -15.76 -2.93
CA CYS A 303 16.64 -15.39 -2.55
C CYS A 303 17.65 -16.50 -2.90
N ASN A 304 17.34 -17.75 -2.56
CA ASN A 304 18.23 -18.91 -2.77
C ASN A 304 18.48 -19.19 -4.26
N HIS A 305 17.47 -18.96 -5.10
CA HIS A 305 17.63 -19.09 -6.55
C HIS A 305 18.30 -17.84 -7.17
N GLY A 306 18.76 -16.88 -6.36
CA GLY A 306 19.45 -15.67 -6.82
C GLY A 306 18.58 -14.71 -7.63
N HIS A 307 17.25 -14.82 -7.54
CA HIS A 307 16.36 -14.04 -8.40
C HIS A 307 16.32 -12.58 -7.97
N GLN A 308 16.23 -12.29 -6.67
CA GLN A 308 16.11 -10.92 -6.17
C GLN A 308 16.69 -10.80 -4.75
N LYS A 309 17.92 -10.30 -4.63
CA LYS A 309 18.63 -10.21 -3.35
C LYS A 309 18.00 -9.17 -2.43
N GLU A 310 17.41 -8.12 -3.00
CA GLU A 310 16.76 -7.02 -2.31
C GLU A 310 15.55 -7.48 -1.48
N ILE A 311 14.91 -8.61 -1.83
CA ILE A 311 13.84 -9.20 -1.00
C ILE A 311 14.37 -9.67 0.35
N SER A 312 15.65 -10.03 0.46
CA SER A 312 16.24 -10.51 1.71
C SER A 312 16.15 -9.47 2.82
N GLU A 313 16.33 -8.19 2.51
CA GLU A 313 16.18 -7.10 3.48
C GLU A 313 14.74 -7.01 3.98
N PHE A 314 13.77 -7.11 3.07
CA PHE A 314 12.35 -7.10 3.41
C PHE A 314 11.96 -8.28 4.32
N LEU A 315 12.40 -9.49 3.99
CA LEU A 315 12.14 -10.68 4.81
C LEU A 315 12.78 -10.58 6.19
N HIS A 316 14.00 -10.03 6.26
CA HIS A 316 14.69 -9.82 7.53
C HIS A 316 13.91 -8.85 8.42
N VAL A 317 13.38 -7.74 7.87
CA VAL A 317 12.54 -6.80 8.64
C VAL A 317 11.25 -7.45 9.13
N ILE A 318 10.63 -8.33 8.34
CA ILE A 318 9.40 -9.02 8.74
C ILE A 318 9.62 -9.99 9.90
N ASN A 319 10.74 -10.72 9.88
CA ASN A 319 10.98 -11.84 10.79
C ASN A 319 12.30 -11.72 11.55
N ILE A 320 12.66 -10.50 11.97
CA ILE A 320 13.96 -10.22 12.62
C ILE A 320 14.17 -11.03 13.90
N ASN A 321 13.09 -11.29 14.65
CA ASN A 321 13.11 -12.02 15.92
C ASN A 321 12.74 -13.49 15.77
N GLY A 322 12.59 -14.01 14.55
CA GLY A 322 12.12 -15.39 14.32
C GLY A 322 10.69 -15.64 14.82
N TYR A 323 9.86 -14.60 14.95
CA TYR A 323 8.50 -14.72 15.49
C TYR A 323 7.60 -15.68 14.69
N TYR A 324 7.82 -15.77 13.38
CA TYR A 324 7.05 -16.62 12.48
C TYR A 324 7.74 -17.94 12.16
N ASP A 325 8.87 -18.22 12.79
CA ASP A 325 9.57 -19.49 12.63
C ASP A 325 8.76 -20.63 13.25
N ASP A 326 8.87 -21.82 12.68
CA ASP A 326 8.20 -22.98 13.22
C ASP A 326 8.79 -23.28 14.62
N PRO A 327 7.97 -23.38 15.69
CA PRO A 327 8.49 -23.67 17.03
C PRO A 327 9.28 -24.99 17.10
N ALA A 328 9.06 -25.92 16.17
CA ALA A 328 9.84 -27.15 16.02
C ALA A 328 11.26 -26.93 15.46
N ALA A 329 11.48 -25.89 14.66
CA ALA A 329 12.80 -25.56 14.11
C ALA A 329 13.69 -24.82 15.13
N ALA A 330 13.09 -24.00 16.00
CA ALA A 330 13.80 -23.28 17.07
C ALA A 330 14.36 -24.23 18.16
N ALA A 331 13.73 -25.39 18.38
CA ALA A 331 14.20 -26.39 19.34
C ALA A 331 15.46 -27.16 18.89
N HIS A 332 15.80 -27.11 17.59
CA HIS A 332 17.01 -27.76 17.05
C HIS A 332 18.25 -26.85 17.01
N GLN A 333 18.13 -25.59 17.44
CA GLN A 333 19.26 -24.65 17.54
C GLN A 333 19.72 -24.40 18.98
N THR A 334 19.10 -25.03 19.99
CA THR A 334 19.46 -24.88 21.41
C THR A 334 19.86 -26.19 22.12
N CYS A 335 20.30 -27.22 21.39
CA CYS A 335 20.97 -28.39 21.98
C CYS A 335 22.45 -28.44 21.59
#